data_AF-A0A9P1CMC1-F1
#
_entry.id   AF-A0A9P1CMC1-F1
#
_cell.length_a   1.000
_cell.length_b   1.000
_cell.length_c   1.000
_cell.angle_alpha   90.00
_cell.angle_beta   90.00
_cell.angle_gamma   90.00
#
_symmetry.space_group_name_H-M   'P 1'
#
loop_
_entity.id
_entity.type
_entity.pdbx_description
1 polymer ?
#
loop_
_entity_poly.entity_id
_entity_poly.type
_entity_poly.pdbx_seq_one_letter_code
_entity_poly.pdbx_strand_id
1 'polypeptide(L)'
;MTHQWKVADYIQEMNHLEKLIQQHPGGPLIQTMTVSLCTKLKSSSNWTSQAILEMVQKIQDSGLPDDKKKAIQDAMDAIGLNEGSHLQVVMAGQHIEGFSNYISKKDWSRMEEAPKNTVHTMSILAQRLRAMGVASMKEATKKQATSVVLYLLVHKGGELQPGPDARKRLANGFGTVFAGATPGAMPGMSKYPANPMELGSQWVILRGTHNDLRTPSPSSSSMPSTLAQQPQAFPGEAMLASLTNLLTTFVPHSPLLGANQQKALPAPAASPAHPVPKNIPTPQTSPAPLPLVSKAETAPSAEGAPEIAPEAMLSISYFI
;
A
#
# COMPACT_ATOMS: atom_id res chain seq x y z
N MET A 1 15.66 4.24 9.30
CA MET A 1 15.61 4.35 7.82
C MET A 1 16.38 3.17 7.26
N THR A 2 15.70 2.19 6.70
CA THR A 2 16.36 1.04 6.06
C THR A 2 16.96 1.53 4.73
N HIS A 3 18.29 1.41 4.59
CA HIS A 3 18.95 1.75 3.34
C HIS A 3 18.44 0.82 2.24
N GLN A 4 17.77 1.38 1.24
CA GLN A 4 17.23 0.60 0.13
C GLN A 4 18.35 0.32 -0.87
N TRP A 5 18.64 -0.96 -1.10
CA TRP A 5 19.69 -1.39 -2.02
C TRP A 5 19.28 -1.12 -3.46
N LYS A 6 20.22 -0.63 -4.25
CA LYS A 6 20.12 -0.48 -5.71
C LYS A 6 20.76 -1.69 -6.38
N VAL A 7 20.45 -1.89 -7.66
CA VAL A 7 21.07 -2.93 -8.51
C VAL A 7 22.60 -2.89 -8.44
N ALA A 8 23.18 -1.69 -8.48
CA ALA A 8 24.62 -1.47 -8.35
C ALA A 8 25.20 -2.06 -7.05
N ASP A 9 24.47 -1.99 -5.93
CA ASP A 9 24.92 -2.54 -4.65
C ASP A 9 24.98 -4.08 -4.69
N TYR A 10 24.01 -4.72 -5.36
CA TYR A 10 24.01 -6.18 -5.56
C TYR A 10 25.13 -6.64 -6.48
N ILE A 11 25.35 -5.93 -7.58
CA ILE A 11 26.47 -6.19 -8.51
C ILE A 11 27.80 -6.04 -7.78
N GLN A 12 27.93 -5.02 -6.93
CA GLN A 12 29.13 -4.80 -6.12
C GLN A 12 29.36 -5.93 -5.12
N GLU A 13 28.31 -6.38 -4.42
CA GLU A 13 28.38 -7.52 -3.50
C GLU A 13 28.82 -8.80 -4.23
N MET A 14 28.30 -9.06 -5.44
CA MET A 14 28.76 -10.18 -6.27
C MET A 14 30.24 -10.07 -6.64
N ASN A 15 30.71 -8.87 -7.01
CA ASN A 15 32.14 -8.65 -7.28
C ASN A 15 33.00 -8.92 -6.05
N HIS A 16 32.52 -8.57 -4.86
CA HIS A 16 33.22 -8.89 -3.61
C HIS A 16 33.23 -10.39 -3.32
N LEU A 17 32.12 -11.08 -3.59
CA LEU A 17 32.03 -12.54 -3.46
C LEU A 17 33.01 -13.25 -4.40
N GLU A 18 33.13 -12.80 -5.66
CA GLU A 18 34.11 -13.32 -6.61
C GLU A 18 35.55 -13.17 -6.08
N LYS A 19 35.91 -11.98 -5.61
CA LYS A 19 37.25 -11.73 -5.02
C LYS A 19 37.51 -12.60 -3.79
N LEU A 20 36.50 -12.78 -2.95
CA LEU A 20 36.62 -13.61 -1.75
C LEU A 20 36.88 -15.08 -2.11
N ILE A 21 36.22 -15.60 -3.15
CA ILE A 21 36.42 -16.97 -3.63
C ILE A 21 37.85 -17.17 -4.16
N GLN A 22 38.40 -16.17 -4.87
CA GLN A 22 39.78 -16.21 -5.36
C GLN A 22 40.81 -16.24 -4.21
N GLN A 23 40.53 -15.55 -3.11
CA GLN A 23 41.43 -15.48 -1.96
C GLN A 23 41.30 -16.66 -1.00
N HIS A 24 40.10 -17.24 -0.88
CA HIS A 24 39.78 -18.28 0.10
C HIS A 24 38.93 -19.41 -0.49
N PRO A 25 39.44 -20.18 -1.47
CA PRO A 25 38.66 -21.22 -2.13
C PRO A 25 38.16 -22.26 -1.11
N GLY A 26 36.84 -22.50 -1.10
CA GLY A 26 36.21 -23.52 -0.27
C GLY A 26 35.96 -23.15 1.20
N GLY A 27 36.17 -21.89 1.60
CA GLY A 27 35.88 -21.44 2.97
C GLY A 27 34.37 -21.38 3.28
N PRO A 28 33.93 -21.68 4.52
CA PRO A 28 32.51 -21.59 4.92
C PRO A 28 31.93 -20.18 4.81
N LEU A 29 32.79 -19.16 4.85
CA LEU A 29 32.41 -17.76 4.68
C LEU A 29 31.76 -17.48 3.32
N ILE A 30 32.22 -18.15 2.24
CA ILE A 30 31.65 -18.00 0.89
C ILE A 30 30.18 -18.43 0.88
N GLN A 31 29.88 -19.55 1.55
CA GLN A 31 28.52 -20.06 1.63
C GLN A 31 27.62 -19.08 2.39
N THR A 32 28.08 -18.57 3.53
CA THR A 32 27.34 -17.58 4.33
C THR A 32 27.06 -16.30 3.54
N MET A 33 28.05 -15.78 2.81
CA MET A 33 27.87 -14.59 1.98
C MET A 33 26.91 -14.83 0.81
N THR A 34 26.99 -15.99 0.17
CA THR A 34 26.05 -16.37 -0.90
C THR A 34 24.61 -16.40 -0.37
N VAL A 35 24.38 -17.07 0.77
CA VAL A 35 23.05 -17.13 1.41
C VAL A 35 22.56 -15.75 1.81
N SER A 36 23.44 -14.90 2.34
CA SER A 36 23.12 -13.51 2.69
C SER A 36 22.68 -12.72 1.45
N LEU A 37 23.42 -12.82 0.35
CA LEU A 37 23.07 -12.19 -0.92
C LEU A 37 21.71 -12.68 -1.44
N CYS A 38 21.48 -13.99 -1.51
CA CYS A 38 20.20 -14.57 -1.91
C CYS A 38 19.04 -14.06 -1.04
N THR A 39 19.26 -13.92 0.27
CA THR A 39 18.25 -13.38 1.20
C THR A 39 17.97 -11.91 0.92
N LYS A 40 18.99 -11.09 0.66
CA LYS A 40 18.86 -9.68 0.29
C LYS A 40 18.16 -9.49 -1.07
N LEU A 41 18.37 -10.40 -2.03
CA LEU A 41 17.70 -10.36 -3.33
C LEU A 41 16.20 -10.61 -3.18
N LYS A 42 15.83 -11.65 -2.42
CA LYS A 42 14.44 -12.04 -2.16
C LYS A 42 13.67 -11.02 -1.33
N SER A 43 14.35 -10.29 -0.43
CA SER A 43 13.71 -9.28 0.42
C SER A 43 13.58 -7.90 -0.25
N SER A 44 14.16 -7.71 -1.44
CA SER A 44 14.08 -6.44 -2.15
C SER A 44 12.74 -6.28 -2.86
N SER A 45 12.10 -5.14 -2.62
CA SER A 45 10.80 -4.78 -3.18
C SER A 45 10.90 -3.94 -4.46
N ASN A 46 12.10 -3.64 -4.96
CA ASN A 46 12.26 -2.65 -6.05
C ASN A 46 12.91 -3.25 -7.31
N TRP A 47 12.41 -4.40 -7.76
CA TRP A 47 12.88 -5.02 -8.99
C TRP A 47 12.15 -4.45 -10.20
N THR A 48 12.93 -3.95 -11.16
CA THR A 48 12.45 -3.61 -12.51
C THR A 48 12.90 -4.68 -13.49
N SER A 49 12.26 -4.78 -14.66
CA SER A 49 12.66 -5.69 -15.73
C SER A 49 14.13 -5.47 -16.13
N GLN A 50 14.55 -4.20 -16.22
CA GLN A 50 15.92 -3.81 -16.54
C GLN A 50 16.90 -4.27 -15.45
N ALA A 51 16.57 -4.05 -14.17
CA ALA A 51 17.39 -4.48 -13.04
C ALA A 51 17.63 -6.00 -13.02
N ILE A 52 16.61 -6.77 -13.39
CA ILE A 52 16.69 -8.23 -13.45
C ILE A 52 17.60 -8.65 -14.59
N LEU A 53 17.46 -8.06 -15.78
CA LEU A 53 18.34 -8.34 -16.91
C LEU A 53 19.81 -8.03 -16.59
N GLU A 54 20.08 -6.88 -15.94
CA GLU A 54 21.43 -6.51 -15.50
C GLU A 54 22.02 -7.54 -14.52
N MET A 55 21.22 -8.03 -13.57
CA MET A 55 21.65 -9.07 -12.64
C MET A 55 21.89 -10.42 -13.31
N VAL A 56 20.98 -10.85 -14.20
CA VAL A 56 21.13 -12.11 -14.95
C VAL A 56 22.39 -12.09 -15.81
N GLN A 57 22.62 -10.98 -16.52
CA GLN A 57 23.85 -10.77 -17.30
C GLN A 57 25.09 -10.84 -16.40
N LYS A 58 25.06 -10.17 -15.24
CA LYS A 58 26.17 -10.22 -14.28
C LYS A 58 26.43 -11.63 -13.72
N ILE A 59 25.40 -12.44 -13.49
CA ILE A 59 25.56 -13.84 -13.07
C ILE A 59 26.24 -14.66 -14.17
N GLN A 60 25.84 -14.48 -15.42
CA GLN A 60 26.45 -15.17 -16.56
C GLN A 60 27.94 -14.80 -16.71
N ASP A 61 28.26 -13.51 -16.66
CA ASP A 61 29.61 -12.97 -16.85
C ASP A 61 30.53 -13.18 -15.63
N SER A 62 29.96 -13.56 -14.47
CA SER A 62 30.75 -13.75 -13.25
C SER A 62 31.69 -14.95 -13.31
N GLY A 63 32.83 -14.85 -12.64
CA GLY A 63 33.74 -15.98 -12.42
C GLY A 63 33.32 -16.92 -11.28
N LEU A 64 32.05 -16.87 -10.85
CA LEU A 64 31.55 -17.66 -9.73
C LEU A 64 31.44 -19.15 -10.10
N PRO A 65 31.64 -20.07 -9.14
CA PRO A 65 31.33 -21.48 -9.31
C PRO A 65 29.86 -21.72 -9.68
N ASP A 66 29.59 -22.74 -10.49
CA ASP A 66 28.26 -23.02 -11.05
C ASP A 66 27.19 -23.26 -9.98
N ASP A 67 27.56 -23.86 -8.84
CA ASP A 67 26.64 -24.08 -7.73
C ASP A 67 26.19 -22.74 -7.10
N LYS A 68 27.08 -21.75 -7.03
CA LYS A 68 26.75 -20.41 -6.51
C LYS A 68 25.98 -19.60 -7.54
N LYS A 69 26.35 -19.67 -8.82
CA LYS A 69 25.58 -19.05 -9.91
C LYS A 69 24.14 -19.54 -9.91
N LYS A 70 23.95 -20.85 -9.81
CA LYS A 70 22.63 -21.48 -9.73
C LYS A 70 21.85 -21.01 -8.51
N ALA A 71 22.44 -20.98 -7.32
CA ALA A 71 21.75 -20.53 -6.12
C ALA A 71 21.28 -19.06 -6.20
N ILE A 72 22.08 -18.18 -6.83
CA ILE A 72 21.71 -16.78 -7.05
C ILE A 72 20.64 -16.66 -8.14
N GLN A 73 20.75 -17.45 -9.23
CA GLN A 73 19.74 -17.50 -10.29
C GLN A 73 18.39 -17.99 -9.76
N ASP A 74 18.35 -19.07 -8.99
CA ASP A 74 17.14 -19.59 -8.35
C ASP A 74 16.51 -18.54 -7.40
N ALA A 75 17.34 -17.74 -6.71
CA ALA A 75 16.86 -16.64 -5.90
C ALA A 75 16.27 -15.50 -6.73
N MET A 76 16.81 -15.23 -7.92
CA MET A 76 16.27 -14.26 -8.87
C MET A 76 14.95 -14.72 -9.48
N ASP A 77 14.86 -15.98 -9.89
CA ASP A 77 13.65 -16.54 -10.49
C ASP A 77 12.48 -16.57 -9.47
N ALA A 78 12.79 -16.79 -8.18
CA ALA A 78 11.83 -16.69 -7.09
C ALA A 78 11.26 -15.27 -6.89
N ILE A 79 11.92 -14.21 -7.37
CA ILE A 79 11.37 -12.84 -7.34
C ILE A 79 10.16 -12.75 -8.26
N GLY A 80 10.16 -13.45 -9.39
CA GLY A 80 9.03 -13.44 -10.34
C GLY A 80 7.81 -14.22 -9.86
N LEU A 81 8.02 -15.23 -9.00
CA LEU A 81 6.98 -16.15 -8.53
C LEU A 81 6.33 -15.75 -7.20
N ASN A 82 6.92 -14.81 -6.46
CA ASN A 82 6.34 -14.38 -5.19
C ASN A 82 5.07 -13.55 -5.44
N GLU A 83 3.98 -13.87 -4.73
CA GLU A 83 2.65 -13.22 -4.85
C GLU A 83 2.63 -11.72 -4.48
N GLY A 84 3.79 -11.14 -4.10
CA GLY A 84 4.02 -9.70 -3.89
C GLY A 84 5.05 -9.10 -4.84
N SER A 85 5.43 -9.79 -5.91
CA SER A 85 6.43 -9.34 -6.88
C SER A 85 6.00 -8.05 -7.57
N HIS A 86 6.83 -7.01 -7.47
CA HIS A 86 6.66 -5.72 -8.15
C HIS A 86 6.81 -5.82 -9.68
N LEU A 87 7.09 -7.03 -10.20
CA LEU A 87 7.02 -7.37 -11.62
C LEU A 87 5.60 -7.70 -12.07
N GLN A 88 4.66 -7.93 -11.14
CA GLN A 88 3.27 -7.73 -11.49
C GLN A 88 3.16 -6.30 -11.98
N VAL A 89 2.60 -6.13 -13.17
CA VAL A 89 2.16 -4.83 -13.65
C VAL A 89 1.09 -4.37 -12.67
N VAL A 90 1.51 -3.78 -11.55
CA VAL A 90 0.60 -3.19 -10.58
C VAL A 90 -0.09 -2.10 -11.36
N MET A 91 -1.39 -2.29 -11.63
CA MET A 91 -2.18 -1.28 -12.30
C MET A 91 -1.91 0.06 -11.64
N ALA A 92 -1.23 0.94 -12.38
CA ALA A 92 -0.83 2.23 -11.86
C ALA A 92 -2.08 2.91 -11.30
N GLY A 93 -1.99 3.37 -10.05
CA GLY A 93 -3.13 3.99 -9.39
C GLY A 93 -3.69 5.09 -10.28
N GLN A 94 -5.00 5.08 -10.48
CA GLN A 94 -5.68 6.02 -11.34
C GLN A 94 -5.88 7.33 -10.57
N HIS A 95 -5.73 8.45 -11.27
CA HIS A 95 -5.89 9.78 -10.70
C HIS A 95 -7.22 10.38 -11.11
N ILE A 96 -7.98 10.88 -10.13
CA ILE A 96 -9.24 11.60 -10.35
C ILE A 96 -9.07 13.02 -9.83
N GLU A 97 -9.32 13.97 -10.72
CA GLU A 97 -9.37 15.38 -10.38
C GLU A 97 -10.81 15.75 -10.03
N GLY A 98 -11.06 16.33 -8.85
CA GLY A 98 -12.40 16.73 -8.43
C GLY A 98 -13.41 15.59 -8.31
N PHE A 99 -13.10 14.52 -7.55
CA PHE A 99 -13.97 13.35 -7.38
C PHE A 99 -15.43 13.70 -7.01
N SER A 100 -15.68 14.78 -6.28
CA SER A 100 -17.04 15.23 -5.95
C SER A 100 -17.92 15.49 -7.18
N ASN A 101 -17.32 15.88 -8.31
CA ASN A 101 -18.03 16.14 -9.58
C ASN A 101 -18.54 14.85 -10.23
N TYR A 102 -18.05 13.69 -9.77
CA TYR A 102 -18.40 12.37 -10.27
C TYR A 102 -19.49 11.68 -9.44
N ILE A 103 -19.91 12.27 -8.32
CA ILE A 103 -20.93 11.70 -7.44
C ILE A 103 -22.32 12.14 -7.92
N SER A 104 -23.17 11.18 -8.26
CA SER A 104 -24.53 11.49 -8.72
C SER A 104 -25.40 12.09 -7.61
N LYS A 105 -26.47 12.81 -7.99
CA LYS A 105 -27.49 13.28 -7.06
C LYS A 105 -28.13 12.10 -6.33
N LYS A 106 -28.42 10.99 -7.02
CA LYS A 106 -28.92 9.75 -6.38
C LYS A 106 -27.97 9.24 -5.29
N ASP A 107 -26.67 9.23 -5.55
CA ASP A 107 -25.70 8.81 -4.53
C ASP A 107 -25.62 9.81 -3.39
N TRP A 108 -25.67 11.12 -3.69
CA TRP A 108 -25.74 12.15 -2.67
C TRP A 108 -26.95 11.96 -1.76
N SER A 109 -28.15 11.79 -2.32
CA SER A 109 -29.37 11.55 -1.56
C SER A 109 -29.25 10.33 -0.66
N ARG A 110 -28.75 9.21 -1.19
CA ARG A 110 -28.52 7.98 -0.39
C ARG A 110 -27.53 8.18 0.75
N MET A 111 -26.47 8.95 0.53
CA MET A 111 -25.50 9.25 1.61
C MET A 111 -26.09 10.21 2.66
N GLU A 112 -26.95 11.14 2.24
CA GLU A 112 -27.65 12.08 3.13
C GLU A 112 -28.75 11.42 3.98
N GLU A 113 -29.28 10.26 3.59
CA GLU A 113 -30.24 9.48 4.39
C GLU A 113 -29.62 8.98 5.72
N ALA A 114 -28.32 8.71 5.74
CA ALA A 114 -27.61 8.19 6.91
C ALA A 114 -26.21 8.82 7.07
N PRO A 115 -26.11 10.14 7.35
CA PRO A 115 -24.85 10.88 7.29
C PRO A 115 -23.84 10.47 8.37
N LYS A 116 -24.30 9.86 9.46
CA LYS A 116 -23.44 9.28 10.52
C LYS A 116 -22.87 7.91 10.16
N ASN A 117 -23.48 7.20 9.20
CA ASN A 117 -23.03 5.88 8.80
C ASN A 117 -21.90 6.00 7.76
N THR A 118 -20.67 6.11 8.27
CA THR A 118 -19.47 6.27 7.45
C THR A 118 -19.22 5.05 6.55
N VAL A 119 -19.52 3.83 7.01
CA VAL A 119 -19.35 2.60 6.22
C VAL A 119 -20.30 2.58 5.02
N HIS A 120 -21.56 2.97 5.22
CA HIS A 120 -22.53 3.11 4.14
C HIS A 120 -22.08 4.14 3.10
N THR A 121 -21.65 5.32 3.58
CA THR A 121 -21.12 6.40 2.73
C THR A 121 -19.90 5.92 1.93
N MET A 122 -18.93 5.30 2.59
CA MET A 122 -17.74 4.73 1.95
C MET A 122 -18.11 3.69 0.88
N SER A 123 -19.11 2.84 1.14
CA SER A 123 -19.58 1.83 0.20
C SER A 123 -20.20 2.44 -1.06
N ILE A 124 -20.99 3.50 -0.92
CA ILE A 124 -21.57 4.22 -2.07
C ILE A 124 -20.46 4.85 -2.93
N LEU A 125 -19.49 5.53 -2.31
CA LEU A 125 -18.37 6.16 -3.01
C LEU A 125 -17.48 5.12 -3.70
N ALA A 126 -17.19 4.00 -3.03
CA ALA A 126 -16.43 2.89 -3.59
C ALA A 126 -17.12 2.30 -4.82
N GLN A 127 -18.43 2.04 -4.74
CA GLN A 127 -19.22 1.53 -5.87
C GLN A 127 -19.26 2.54 -7.02
N ARG A 128 -19.37 3.84 -6.73
CA ARG A 128 -19.28 4.89 -7.76
C ARG A 128 -17.93 4.86 -8.48
N LEU A 129 -16.82 4.72 -7.75
CA LEU A 129 -15.49 4.59 -8.35
C LEU A 129 -15.37 3.33 -9.21
N ARG A 130 -15.84 2.19 -8.73
CA ARG A 130 -15.86 0.95 -9.51
C ARG A 130 -16.69 1.08 -10.79
N ALA A 131 -17.87 1.70 -10.71
CA ALA A 131 -18.73 1.94 -11.86
C ALA A 131 -18.07 2.84 -12.92
N MET A 132 -17.13 3.71 -12.53
CA MET A 132 -16.31 4.49 -13.46
C MET A 132 -15.15 3.72 -14.09
N GLY A 133 -14.94 2.45 -13.74
CA GLY A 133 -13.80 1.66 -14.21
C GLY A 133 -12.53 1.88 -13.39
N VAL A 134 -12.65 2.41 -12.17
CA VAL A 134 -11.48 2.57 -11.28
C VAL A 134 -11.15 1.21 -10.67
N ALA A 135 -10.00 0.66 -11.04
CA ALA A 135 -9.44 -0.58 -10.53
C ALA A 135 -8.50 -0.35 -9.35
N SER A 136 -7.71 0.73 -9.41
CA SER A 136 -6.71 1.11 -8.41
C SER A 136 -6.72 2.64 -8.22
N MET A 137 -6.56 3.11 -6.99
CA MET A 137 -6.65 4.54 -6.66
C MET A 137 -5.31 5.09 -6.19
N LYS A 138 -4.97 6.32 -6.61
CA LYS A 138 -3.91 7.08 -5.93
C LYS A 138 -4.39 7.60 -4.58
N GLU A 139 -3.43 7.89 -3.69
CA GLU A 139 -3.67 8.54 -2.40
C GLU A 139 -4.46 9.85 -2.50
N ALA A 140 -4.26 10.63 -3.56
CA ALA A 140 -5.02 11.86 -3.78
C ALA A 140 -6.53 11.60 -3.94
N THR A 141 -6.91 10.56 -4.71
CA THR A 141 -8.31 10.17 -4.90
C THR A 141 -8.91 9.61 -3.62
N LYS A 142 -8.14 8.80 -2.86
CA LYS A 142 -8.53 8.33 -1.54
C LYS A 142 -8.85 9.49 -0.60
N LYS A 143 -7.97 10.49 -0.52
CA LYS A 143 -8.18 11.71 0.28
C LYS A 143 -9.44 12.47 -0.13
N GLN A 144 -9.69 12.64 -1.43
CA GLN A 144 -10.91 13.29 -1.91
C GLN A 144 -12.17 12.50 -1.50
N ALA A 145 -12.18 11.18 -1.66
CA ALA A 145 -13.32 10.37 -1.22
C ALA A 145 -13.54 10.44 0.30
N THR A 146 -12.47 10.32 1.11
CA THR A 146 -12.56 10.47 2.56
C THR A 146 -13.03 11.86 2.97
N SER A 147 -12.67 12.90 2.22
CA SER A 147 -13.12 14.27 2.48
C SER A 147 -14.64 14.44 2.32
N VAL A 148 -15.26 13.71 1.38
CA VAL A 148 -16.72 13.64 1.24
C VAL A 148 -17.36 12.96 2.45
N VAL A 149 -16.79 11.86 2.92
CA VAL A 149 -17.26 11.17 4.14
C VAL A 149 -17.20 12.10 5.35
N LEU A 150 -16.08 12.82 5.53
CA LEU A 150 -15.92 13.78 6.62
C LEU A 150 -16.90 14.95 6.52
N TYR A 151 -17.13 15.46 5.30
CA TYR A 151 -18.10 16.53 5.08
C TYR A 151 -19.51 16.10 5.55
N LEU A 152 -19.96 14.91 5.15
CA LEU A 152 -21.27 14.40 5.56
C LEU A 152 -21.33 14.16 7.06
N LEU A 153 -20.30 13.54 7.65
CA LEU A 153 -20.25 13.24 9.07
C LEU A 153 -20.37 14.51 9.94
N VAL A 154 -19.61 15.56 9.59
CA VAL A 154 -19.55 16.81 10.37
C VAL A 154 -20.73 17.72 10.06
N HIS A 155 -20.97 18.03 8.78
CA HIS A 155 -21.94 19.06 8.39
C HIS A 155 -23.37 18.55 8.27
N LYS A 156 -23.59 17.25 8.01
CA LYS A 156 -24.93 16.65 7.92
C LYS A 156 -25.24 15.77 9.13
N GLY A 157 -24.25 15.09 9.68
CA GLY A 157 -24.38 14.29 10.89
C GLY A 157 -24.31 15.11 12.18
N GLY A 158 -23.75 16.33 12.15
CA GLY A 158 -23.57 17.15 13.35
C GLY A 158 -22.52 16.61 14.32
N GLU A 159 -21.66 15.70 13.86
CA GLU A 159 -20.55 15.19 14.66
C GLU A 159 -19.41 16.21 14.73
N LEU A 160 -18.64 16.15 15.82
CA LEU A 160 -17.44 16.97 15.95
C LEU A 160 -16.40 16.56 14.91
N GLN A 161 -15.55 17.51 14.53
CA GLN A 161 -14.49 17.26 13.56
C GLN A 161 -13.56 16.14 14.05
N PRO A 162 -13.40 15.04 13.29
CA PRO A 162 -12.58 13.92 13.75
C PRO A 162 -11.10 14.30 13.89
N GLY A 163 -10.49 13.83 14.98
CA GLY A 163 -9.04 13.98 15.19
C GLY A 163 -8.19 13.28 14.12
N PRO A 164 -6.87 13.53 14.09
CA PRO A 164 -5.97 12.96 13.07
C PRO A 164 -6.04 11.43 12.95
N ASP A 165 -6.05 10.70 14.07
CA ASP A 165 -6.10 9.23 14.06
C ASP A 165 -7.42 8.69 13.51
N ALA A 166 -8.54 9.35 13.84
CA ALA A 166 -9.84 8.98 13.30
C ALA A 166 -9.90 9.21 11.78
N ARG A 167 -9.32 10.31 11.27
CA ARG A 167 -9.20 10.57 9.82
C ARG A 167 -8.32 9.53 9.13
N LYS A 168 -7.21 9.11 9.74
CA LYS A 168 -6.36 8.02 9.22
C LYS A 168 -7.11 6.70 9.16
N ARG A 169 -7.83 6.34 10.22
CA ARG A 169 -8.67 5.11 10.24
C ARG A 169 -9.75 5.14 9.16
N LEU A 170 -10.40 6.28 8.94
CA LEU A 170 -11.39 6.44 7.86
C LEU A 170 -10.76 6.28 6.47
N ALA A 171 -9.57 6.85 6.23
CA ALA A 171 -8.87 6.69 4.96
C ALA A 171 -8.46 5.23 4.69
N ASN A 172 -7.97 4.53 5.72
CA ASN A 172 -7.64 3.11 5.63
C ASN A 172 -8.89 2.26 5.41
N GLY A 173 -9.95 2.50 6.18
CA GLY A 173 -11.24 1.82 6.04
C GLY A 173 -11.84 1.99 4.65
N PHE A 174 -11.73 3.19 4.06
CA PHE A 174 -12.16 3.41 2.69
C PHE A 174 -11.38 2.56 1.67
N GLY A 175 -10.06 2.40 1.88
CA GLY A 175 -9.25 1.49 1.06
C GLY A 175 -9.75 0.05 1.10
N THR A 176 -10.07 -0.45 2.30
CA THR A 176 -10.63 -1.80 2.50
C THR A 176 -12.00 -1.96 1.83
N VAL A 177 -12.90 -0.98 2.01
CA VAL A 177 -14.24 -1.00 1.40
C VAL A 177 -14.14 -0.96 -0.13
N PHE A 178 -13.23 -0.16 -0.68
CA PHE A 178 -12.99 -0.11 -2.13
C PHE A 178 -12.45 -1.44 -2.69
N ALA A 179 -11.52 -2.08 -1.97
CA ALA A 179 -11.00 -3.38 -2.37
C ALA A 179 -12.11 -4.44 -2.46
N GLY A 180 -13.07 -4.42 -1.53
CA GLY A 180 -14.24 -5.31 -1.52
C GLY A 180 -15.39 -4.90 -2.45
N ALA A 181 -15.36 -3.71 -3.07
CA ALA A 181 -16.41 -3.26 -3.95
C ALA A 181 -16.37 -3.96 -5.31
N THR A 182 -17.54 -4.34 -5.83
CA THR A 182 -17.71 -5.03 -7.11
C THR A 182 -17.18 -4.19 -8.28
N PRO A 183 -16.28 -4.73 -9.13
CA PRO A 183 -15.81 -4.02 -10.31
C PRO A 183 -16.96 -3.64 -11.26
N GLY A 184 -16.89 -2.44 -11.83
CA GLY A 184 -17.82 -2.02 -12.89
C GLY A 184 -17.41 -2.57 -14.25
N ALA A 185 -18.34 -2.51 -15.21
CA ALA A 185 -18.11 -2.95 -16.59
C ALA A 185 -17.32 -1.95 -17.45
N MET A 186 -17.02 -0.75 -16.91
CA MET A 186 -16.36 0.31 -17.67
C MET A 186 -14.85 0.08 -17.77
N PRO A 187 -14.25 0.26 -18.95
CA PRO A 187 -12.81 0.34 -19.08
C PRO A 187 -12.26 1.50 -18.24
N GLY A 188 -11.22 1.22 -17.45
CA GLY A 188 -10.59 2.23 -16.61
C GLY A 188 -9.70 3.19 -17.39
N MET A 189 -9.62 4.44 -16.93
CA MET A 189 -8.69 5.45 -17.44
C MET A 189 -7.57 5.77 -16.44
N SER A 190 -6.38 6.10 -16.91
CA SER A 190 -5.25 6.47 -16.04
C SER A 190 -5.47 7.81 -15.32
N LYS A 191 -6.13 8.76 -16.01
CA LYS A 191 -6.48 10.09 -15.49
C LYS A 191 -7.94 10.42 -15.83
N TYR A 192 -8.68 10.88 -14.83
CA TYR A 192 -10.02 11.42 -14.96
C TYR A 192 -9.96 12.95 -14.76
N PRO A 193 -10.48 13.75 -15.71
CA PRO A 193 -10.41 15.21 -15.68
C PRO A 193 -11.29 15.81 -14.57
N ALA A 194 -11.11 17.09 -14.25
CA ALA A 194 -11.95 17.76 -13.25
C ALA A 194 -13.43 17.84 -13.68
N ASN A 195 -13.66 18.02 -14.98
CA ASN A 195 -14.99 18.09 -15.57
C ASN A 195 -15.35 16.75 -16.22
N PRO A 196 -16.33 16.01 -15.70
CA PRO A 196 -16.73 14.72 -16.27
C PRO A 196 -17.23 14.81 -17.72
N MET A 197 -17.62 16.00 -18.21
CA MET A 197 -18.04 16.20 -19.61
C MET A 197 -16.91 15.99 -20.62
N GLU A 198 -15.67 16.10 -20.19
CA GLU A 198 -14.48 15.91 -21.04
C GLU A 198 -14.20 14.44 -21.34
N LEU A 199 -14.87 13.50 -20.66
CA LEU A 199 -14.69 12.05 -20.85
C LEU A 199 -15.34 11.49 -22.12
N GLY A 200 -16.00 12.33 -22.92
CA GLY A 200 -16.64 11.94 -24.18
C GLY A 200 -18.00 11.26 -24.02
N SER A 201 -18.65 11.01 -25.16
CA SER A 201 -20.05 10.55 -25.25
C SER A 201 -20.30 9.18 -24.62
N GLN A 202 -19.33 8.27 -24.65
CA GLN A 202 -19.49 6.94 -24.03
C GLN A 202 -19.69 7.02 -22.51
N TRP A 203 -19.03 7.98 -21.85
CA TRP A 203 -19.21 8.21 -20.43
C TRP A 203 -20.54 8.91 -20.14
N VAL A 204 -21.01 9.76 -21.05
CA VAL A 204 -22.31 10.46 -20.96
C VAL A 204 -23.49 9.47 -21.07
N ILE A 205 -23.38 8.43 -21.90
CA ILE A 205 -24.43 7.41 -22.05
C ILE A 205 -24.59 6.59 -20.75
N LEU A 206 -23.48 6.21 -20.12
CA LEU A 206 -23.52 5.54 -18.80
C LEU A 206 -24.02 6.45 -17.68
N ARG A 207 -23.85 7.77 -17.87
CA ARG A 207 -24.47 8.81 -17.04
C ARG A 207 -25.98 8.89 -17.25
N GLY A 208 -26.48 8.67 -18.47
CA GLY A 208 -27.91 8.73 -18.80
C GLY A 208 -28.73 7.57 -18.22
N THR A 209 -28.12 6.41 -18.00
CA THR A 209 -28.78 5.30 -17.26
C THR A 209 -28.80 5.54 -15.74
N HIS A 210 -27.95 6.43 -15.23
CA HIS A 210 -27.89 6.92 -13.84
C HIS A 210 -28.14 8.44 -13.81
N ASN A 211 -29.37 8.84 -14.10
CA ASN A 211 -29.88 10.14 -14.55
C ASN A 211 -29.63 11.43 -13.72
N ASP A 212 -28.52 11.55 -12.98
CA ASP A 212 -28.43 12.51 -11.89
C ASP A 212 -27.01 13.06 -11.68
N LEU A 213 -26.45 13.89 -12.57
CA LEU A 213 -25.23 14.64 -12.24
C LEU A 213 -25.42 16.15 -12.39
N ARG A 214 -24.75 16.88 -11.50
CA ARG A 214 -24.79 18.34 -11.41
C ARG A 214 -24.05 18.92 -12.62
N THR A 215 -24.76 19.62 -13.50
CA THR A 215 -24.11 20.42 -14.54
C THR A 215 -23.36 21.58 -13.85
N PRO A 216 -22.06 21.76 -14.07
CA PRO A 216 -21.42 23.02 -13.70
C PRO A 216 -22.06 24.12 -14.55
N SER A 217 -22.73 25.08 -13.91
CA SER A 217 -23.37 26.20 -14.61
C SER A 217 -22.33 26.96 -15.43
N PRO A 218 -22.56 27.21 -16.73
CA PRO A 218 -21.74 28.15 -17.48
C PRO A 218 -22.02 29.55 -16.95
N SER A 219 -20.99 30.18 -16.37
CA SER A 219 -20.96 31.60 -16.04
C SER A 219 -21.12 32.41 -17.33
N SER A 220 -22.36 32.76 -17.66
CA SER A 220 -22.70 33.69 -18.72
C SER A 220 -23.13 35.02 -18.10
N SER A 221 -22.32 36.03 -18.43
CA SER A 221 -22.56 37.44 -18.16
C SER A 221 -23.79 37.92 -18.93
N SER A 222 -24.84 38.31 -18.21
CA SER A 222 -25.80 39.33 -18.65
C SER A 222 -26.67 39.77 -17.46
N MET A 223 -26.51 41.03 -17.06
CA MET A 223 -27.46 41.78 -16.22
C MET A 223 -28.84 41.80 -16.91
N PRO A 224 -29.94 41.75 -16.13
CA PRO A 224 -30.56 43.01 -15.73
C PRO A 224 -30.99 43.04 -14.26
N SER A 225 -30.94 44.25 -13.70
CA SER A 225 -31.52 44.60 -12.40
C SER A 225 -33.04 44.34 -12.39
N THR A 226 -33.58 43.80 -11.29
CA THR A 226 -34.63 44.42 -10.44
C THR A 226 -35.23 43.39 -9.46
N LEU A 227 -35.39 43.85 -8.22
CA LEU A 227 -36.16 43.32 -7.08
C LEU A 227 -35.66 42.08 -6.32
N ALA A 228 -35.57 42.28 -5.00
CA ALA A 228 -34.97 41.42 -4.01
C ALA A 228 -35.66 40.05 -3.89
N GLN A 229 -34.93 39.01 -4.23
CA GLN A 229 -35.14 37.66 -3.72
C GLN A 229 -33.77 37.08 -3.40
N GLN A 230 -33.51 36.85 -2.10
CA GLN A 230 -32.25 36.35 -1.58
C GLN A 230 -31.96 34.97 -2.20
N PRO A 231 -30.91 34.80 -3.02
CA PRO A 231 -30.60 33.52 -3.60
C PRO A 231 -30.10 32.58 -2.51
N GLN A 232 -30.79 31.47 -2.27
CA GLN A 232 -30.21 30.35 -1.55
C GLN A 232 -29.06 29.79 -2.40
N ALA A 233 -27.84 30.21 -2.07
CA ALA A 233 -26.62 29.62 -2.58
C ALA A 233 -26.57 28.14 -2.15
N PHE A 234 -26.75 27.23 -3.11
CA PHE A 234 -26.58 25.80 -2.87
C PHE A 234 -25.11 25.46 -2.61
N PRO A 235 -24.82 24.45 -1.77
CA PRO A 235 -23.56 24.30 -1.02
C PRO A 235 -22.31 23.90 -1.83
N GLY A 236 -22.32 23.95 -3.16
CA GLY A 236 -21.23 23.46 -4.01
C GLY A 236 -19.92 24.23 -3.90
N GLU A 237 -19.97 25.56 -3.95
CA GLU A 237 -18.77 26.40 -3.81
C GLU A 237 -18.25 26.47 -2.37
N ALA A 238 -19.17 26.52 -1.40
CA ALA A 238 -18.81 26.42 0.02
C ALA A 238 -18.16 25.07 0.36
N MET A 239 -18.57 23.99 -0.31
CA MET A 239 -17.96 22.67 -0.19
C MET A 239 -16.54 22.68 -0.75
N LEU A 240 -16.27 23.25 -1.94
CA LEU A 240 -14.90 23.31 -2.47
C LEU A 240 -13.97 24.12 -1.55
N ALA A 241 -14.45 25.23 -0.97
CA ALA A 241 -13.69 25.99 0.02
C ALA A 241 -13.45 25.19 1.33
N SER A 242 -14.47 24.49 1.83
CA SER A 242 -14.36 23.65 3.04
C SER A 242 -13.46 22.42 2.84
N LEU A 243 -13.56 21.76 1.68
CA LEU A 243 -12.71 20.63 1.30
C LEU A 243 -11.25 21.05 1.12
N THR A 244 -11.00 22.24 0.57
CA THR A 244 -9.64 22.78 0.45
C THR A 244 -9.03 23.02 1.84
N ASN A 245 -9.80 23.57 2.80
CA ASN A 245 -9.33 23.74 4.19
C ASN A 245 -9.10 22.40 4.92
N LEU A 246 -9.96 21.39 4.69
CA LEU A 246 -9.79 20.05 5.24
C LEU A 246 -8.54 19.33 4.69
N LEU A 247 -8.22 19.52 3.41
CA LEU A 247 -7.04 18.93 2.77
C LEU A 247 -5.73 19.62 3.20
N THR A 248 -5.77 20.91 3.54
CA THR A 248 -4.58 21.69 3.93
C THR A 248 -4.08 21.34 5.35
N THR A 249 -4.94 20.84 6.24
CA THR A 249 -4.53 20.34 7.57
C THR A 249 -3.82 18.97 7.54
N PHE A 250 -3.56 18.41 6.36
CA PHE A 250 -2.83 17.15 6.17
C PHE A 250 -1.32 17.33 5.95
N VAL A 251 -0.80 18.56 6.11
CA VAL A 251 0.64 18.82 6.07
C VAL A 251 1.25 18.39 7.41
N PRO A 252 2.18 17.43 7.45
CA PRO A 252 2.91 17.14 8.66
C PRO A 252 3.78 18.37 9.00
N HIS A 253 3.46 19.07 10.08
CA HIS A 253 4.39 20.00 10.71
C HIS A 253 5.54 19.16 11.29
N SER A 254 6.66 19.09 10.56
CA SER A 254 7.95 18.74 11.16
C SER A 254 8.40 19.92 12.03
N PRO A 255 8.57 19.76 13.35
CA PRO A 255 9.16 20.81 14.14
C PRO A 255 10.65 20.90 13.78
N LEU A 256 11.02 22.04 13.19
CA LEU A 256 12.38 22.56 13.15
C LEU A 256 12.84 22.78 14.60
N LEU A 257 13.58 21.83 15.17
CA LEU A 257 14.32 22.05 16.41
C LEU A 257 15.70 22.59 16.06
N GLY A 258 15.96 23.81 16.53
CA GLY A 258 17.16 24.58 16.30
C GLY A 258 18.40 24.08 17.03
N ALA A 259 19.49 24.74 16.67
CA ALA A 259 20.88 24.42 16.90
C ALA A 259 21.38 24.49 18.37
N ASN A 260 22.59 23.94 18.51
CA ASN A 260 23.67 24.30 19.44
C ASN A 260 23.61 23.82 20.90
N GLN A 261 24.40 22.79 21.19
CA GLN A 261 25.45 22.90 22.21
C GLN A 261 26.59 21.90 21.92
N GLN A 262 27.70 22.40 21.37
CA GLN A 262 29.00 21.75 21.44
C GLN A 262 29.47 21.79 22.89
N LYS A 263 29.63 20.61 23.51
CA LYS A 263 30.36 20.46 24.77
C LYS A 263 31.59 19.60 24.49
N ALA A 264 32.74 20.18 24.81
CA ALA A 264 34.07 19.65 24.54
C ALA A 264 34.33 18.29 25.20
N LEU A 265 34.99 17.40 24.46
CA LEU A 265 35.63 16.18 24.96
C LEU A 265 36.91 16.53 25.75
N PRO A 266 37.15 15.91 26.92
CA PRO A 266 38.49 15.77 27.47
C PRO A 266 39.19 14.48 26.97
N ALA A 267 40.52 14.59 26.88
CA ALA A 267 41.47 13.59 26.40
C ALA A 267 41.55 12.30 27.26
N PRO A 268 42.06 11.18 26.70
CA PRO A 268 42.10 9.88 27.38
C PRO A 268 43.24 9.78 28.40
N ALA A 269 42.92 9.33 29.61
CA ALA A 269 43.88 8.94 30.64
C ALA A 269 44.12 7.41 30.61
N ALA A 270 45.35 7.06 30.97
CA ALA A 270 45.99 5.76 30.83
C ALA A 270 45.37 4.59 31.62
N SER A 271 45.65 3.38 31.11
CA SER A 271 45.42 2.06 31.71
C SER A 271 45.82 1.94 33.18
N PRO A 272 45.23 0.95 33.87
CA PRO A 272 46.08 -0.07 34.47
C PRO A 272 45.63 -1.50 34.17
N ALA A 273 46.62 -2.39 34.28
CA ALA A 273 46.60 -3.82 34.03
C ALA A 273 45.86 -4.64 35.11
N HIS A 274 45.78 -5.95 34.83
CA HIS A 274 45.47 -7.12 35.70
C HIS A 274 44.17 -7.86 35.32
N PRO A 275 44.04 -9.16 35.68
CA PRO A 275 44.87 -10.27 35.20
C PRO A 275 44.03 -11.45 34.66
N VAL A 276 44.73 -12.37 34.01
CA VAL A 276 44.28 -13.67 33.47
C VAL A 276 43.59 -14.56 34.52
N PRO A 277 42.51 -15.29 34.15
CA PRO A 277 42.24 -16.60 34.70
C PRO A 277 42.30 -17.71 33.63
N LYS A 278 42.97 -18.80 34.03
CA LYS A 278 43.09 -20.08 33.34
C LYS A 278 41.81 -20.92 33.49
N ASN A 279 41.68 -21.87 32.56
CA ASN A 279 41.14 -23.24 32.66
C ASN A 279 39.72 -23.59 32.16
N ILE A 280 39.71 -24.41 31.09
CA ILE A 280 39.09 -25.77 30.92
C ILE A 280 37.54 -25.82 30.80
N PRO A 281 36.86 -26.82 30.15
CA PRO A 281 37.27 -27.94 29.28
C PRO A 281 36.53 -28.03 27.91
N THR A 282 37.09 -28.91 27.06
CA THR A 282 36.52 -29.66 25.92
C THR A 282 35.12 -30.26 26.14
N PRO A 283 34.26 -30.34 25.10
CA PRO A 283 33.20 -31.33 25.02
C PRO A 283 33.57 -32.49 24.09
N GLN A 284 33.43 -33.68 24.64
CA GLN A 284 33.64 -34.98 24.01
C GLN A 284 32.26 -35.58 23.64
N THR A 285 32.25 -36.35 22.57
CA THR A 285 31.36 -37.51 22.29
C THR A 285 29.90 -37.29 21.90
N SER A 286 29.64 -37.66 20.64
CA SER A 286 28.39 -38.15 20.07
C SER A 286 27.79 -39.32 20.85
N PRO A 287 26.47 -39.56 20.73
CA PRO A 287 26.05 -40.92 20.38
C PRO A 287 25.03 -41.00 19.24
N ALA A 288 24.92 -42.24 18.76
CA ALA A 288 24.35 -42.79 17.54
C ALA A 288 22.80 -42.78 17.44
N PRO A 289 22.24 -43.17 16.28
CA PRO A 289 20.81 -43.03 15.94
C PRO A 289 20.00 -44.30 16.23
N LEU A 290 18.68 -44.13 16.38
CA LEU A 290 17.67 -45.21 16.49
C LEU A 290 16.36 -44.80 15.77
N PRO A 291 15.47 -45.75 15.44
CA PRO A 291 15.23 -46.12 14.04
C PRO A 291 13.83 -45.75 13.48
N LEU A 292 13.73 -45.93 12.16
CA LEU A 292 12.50 -46.03 11.36
C LEU A 292 11.49 -47.03 11.94
N VAL A 293 10.22 -46.59 12.02
CA VAL A 293 9.05 -47.47 12.06
C VAL A 293 8.06 -47.03 10.98
N SER A 294 7.82 -47.95 10.04
CA SER A 294 6.72 -47.93 9.07
C SER A 294 5.46 -48.55 9.68
N LYS A 295 4.28 -47.99 9.35
CA LYS A 295 2.96 -48.67 9.20
C LYS A 295 1.97 -47.58 8.74
N ALA A 296 1.52 -47.57 7.48
CA ALA A 296 0.52 -48.46 6.85
C ALA A 296 -0.90 -48.29 7.42
N GLU A 297 -1.77 -47.82 6.52
CA GLU A 297 -3.15 -48.28 6.31
C GLU A 297 -4.24 -47.81 7.28
N THR A 298 -5.25 -47.12 6.72
CA THR A 298 -6.66 -47.59 6.60
C THR A 298 -7.63 -46.40 6.71
N ALA A 299 -8.30 -46.09 5.60
CA ALA A 299 -9.59 -45.39 5.61
C ALA A 299 -10.70 -46.37 6.01
N PRO A 300 -11.81 -45.91 6.61
CA PRO A 300 -13.01 -45.84 5.77
C PRO A 300 -13.96 -44.67 6.06
N SER A 301 -14.81 -44.47 5.06
CA SER A 301 -16.02 -43.65 4.95
C SER A 301 -16.96 -43.63 6.16
N ALA A 302 -17.65 -42.51 6.33
CA ALA A 302 -19.11 -42.35 6.54
C ALA A 302 -19.36 -40.87 6.91
N GLU A 303 -20.10 -40.11 6.11
CA GLU A 303 -21.56 -39.98 6.19
C GLU A 303 -22.00 -39.12 7.39
N GLY A 304 -22.54 -37.93 7.11
CA GLY A 304 -23.05 -37.03 8.14
C GLY A 304 -23.22 -35.60 7.65
N ALA A 305 -24.33 -35.33 6.97
CA ALA A 305 -24.84 -33.98 6.79
C ALA A 305 -25.39 -33.44 8.13
N PRO A 306 -25.23 -32.14 8.40
CA PRO A 306 -26.22 -31.44 9.21
C PRO A 306 -26.74 -30.19 8.51
N GLU A 307 -28.06 -30.21 8.33
CA GLU A 307 -29.01 -29.13 8.54
C GLU A 307 -28.44 -27.84 9.19
N ILE A 308 -28.53 -26.71 8.48
CA ILE A 308 -28.29 -25.37 9.05
C ILE A 308 -29.38 -24.42 8.58
N ALA A 309 -30.18 -23.96 9.54
CA ALA A 309 -31.00 -22.75 9.50
C ALA A 309 -30.67 -21.90 10.75
N PRO A 310 -30.96 -20.59 10.73
CA PRO A 310 -29.99 -19.56 11.11
C PRO A 310 -30.25 -18.94 12.49
N GLU A 311 -29.19 -18.52 13.18
CA GLU A 311 -29.15 -17.40 14.13
C GLU A 311 -27.67 -17.17 14.54
N ALA A 312 -27.08 -16.03 14.20
CA ALA A 312 -27.02 -14.81 15.01
C ALA A 312 -25.97 -14.83 16.15
N MET A 313 -25.17 -13.76 16.16
CA MET A 313 -24.37 -13.19 17.25
C MET A 313 -22.87 -13.53 17.37
N LEU A 314 -22.10 -12.47 17.08
CA LEU A 314 -21.00 -11.90 17.86
C LEU A 314 -19.77 -12.79 18.14
N SER A 315 -18.71 -12.55 17.36
CA SER A 315 -17.36 -12.56 17.91
C SER A 315 -16.50 -11.51 17.20
N ILE A 316 -16.30 -10.38 17.88
CA ILE A 316 -15.25 -9.41 17.56
C ILE A 316 -13.96 -10.00 18.14
N SER A 317 -13.13 -10.60 17.29
CA SER A 317 -11.75 -10.88 17.62
C SER A 317 -10.86 -9.79 17.04
N TYR A 318 -10.05 -9.22 17.94
CA TYR A 318 -8.85 -8.45 17.66
C TYR A 318 -8.00 -9.12 16.57
N PHE A 319 -7.49 -8.35 15.60
CA PHE A 319 -6.07 -8.28 15.24
C PHE A 319 -5.86 -7.34 14.03
N ILE A 320 -4.85 -6.46 14.18
CA ILE A 320 -4.17 -5.56 13.21
C ILE A 320 -4.92 -4.27 12.84
#